data_AF-A0A5C6S362-F1
#
_entry.id   AF-A0A5C6S362-F1
#
_cell.length_a   1.000
_cell.length_b   1.000
_cell.length_c   1.000
_cell.angle_alpha   90.00
_cell.angle_beta   90.00
_cell.angle_gamma   90.00
#
_symmetry.space_group_name_H-M   'P 1'
#
loop_
_entity.id
_entity.type
_entity.pdbx_description
1 polymer ?
#
loop_
_entity_poly.entity_id
_entity_poly.type
_entity_poly.pdbx_seq_one_letter_code
_entity_poly.pdbx_strand_id
1 'polypeptide(L)'
;MKMNAAQMKQLAKLAQIRSDAELKRFSAFRAHMDTVLAERRAVGEKLALSYSRHDAFSVAGARLASQESGRLAGARLHLDAEIARLTPGFDAARKKAAREFGRVEVLKTLATLDRISRRNTHDA
;
A
#
# COMPACT_ATOMS: atom_id res chain seq x y z
N MET A 1 11.53 11.59 -35.01
CA MET A 1 11.72 10.16 -35.31
C MET A 1 10.42 9.42 -34.98
N LYS A 2 9.67 8.92 -35.98
CA LYS A 2 8.41 8.20 -35.74
C LYS A 2 8.74 6.75 -35.37
N MET A 3 8.33 6.30 -34.18
CA MET A 3 8.43 4.88 -33.81
C MET A 3 7.47 4.04 -34.67
N ASN A 4 7.93 2.88 -35.12
CA ASN A 4 7.07 1.94 -35.84
C ASN A 4 6.20 1.11 -34.87
N ALA A 5 5.14 0.47 -35.39
CA ALA A 5 4.19 -0.29 -34.57
C ALA A 5 4.84 -1.44 -33.77
N ALA A 6 5.87 -2.08 -34.32
CA ALA A 6 6.58 -3.16 -33.64
C ALA A 6 7.35 -2.63 -32.41
N GLN A 7 8.03 -1.50 -32.55
CA GLN A 7 8.72 -0.82 -31.44
C GLN A 7 7.73 -0.37 -30.36
N MET A 8 6.56 0.15 -30.73
CA MET A 8 5.51 0.53 -29.78
C MET A 8 4.98 -0.67 -29.00
N LYS A 9 4.75 -1.81 -29.68
CA LYS A 9 4.33 -3.06 -29.04
C LYS A 9 5.38 -3.59 -28.07
N GLN A 10 6.67 -3.49 -28.43
CA GLN A 10 7.77 -3.90 -27.57
C GLN A 10 7.89 -3.02 -26.32
N LEU A 11 7.74 -1.69 -26.46
CA LEU A 11 7.72 -0.79 -25.31
C LEU A 11 6.51 -1.06 -24.39
N ALA A 12 5.33 -1.29 -24.94
CA ALA A 12 4.14 -1.63 -24.16
C ALA A 12 4.36 -2.92 -23.35
N LYS A 13 4.96 -3.96 -23.98
CA LYS A 13 5.31 -5.21 -23.29
C LYS A 13 6.31 -4.98 -22.15
N LEU A 14 7.35 -4.19 -22.40
CA LEU A 14 8.36 -3.87 -21.38
C LEU A 14 7.76 -3.08 -20.21
N ALA A 15 6.91 -2.09 -20.51
CA ALA A 15 6.20 -1.32 -19.50
C ALA A 15 5.28 -2.20 -18.66
N GLN A 16 4.57 -3.15 -19.29
CA GLN A 16 3.71 -4.10 -18.58
C GLN A 16 4.52 -4.93 -17.58
N ILE A 17 5.65 -5.53 -18.01
CA ILE A 17 6.52 -6.33 -17.13
C ILE A 17 7.02 -5.50 -15.94
N ARG A 18 7.39 -4.24 -16.16
CA ARG A 18 7.83 -3.34 -15.08
C ARG A 18 6.70 -2.99 -14.13
N SER A 19 5.52 -2.66 -14.66
CA SER A 19 4.33 -2.39 -13.87
C SER A 19 3.98 -3.58 -12.98
N ASP A 20 3.93 -4.80 -13.53
CA ASP A 20 3.60 -6.01 -12.78
C ASP A 20 4.61 -6.27 -11.66
N ALA A 21 5.89 -6.05 -11.92
CA ALA A 21 6.95 -6.20 -10.92
C ALA A 21 6.81 -5.18 -9.77
N GLU A 22 6.55 -3.91 -10.08
CA GLU A 22 6.37 -2.87 -9.05
C GLU A 22 5.05 -3.04 -8.28
N LEU A 23 3.97 -3.47 -8.94
CA LEU A 23 2.70 -3.79 -8.29
C LEU A 23 2.84 -4.98 -7.33
N LYS A 24 3.56 -6.03 -7.73
CA LYS A 24 3.84 -7.17 -6.85
C LYS A 24 4.64 -6.75 -5.62
N ARG A 25 5.70 -5.95 -5.81
CA ARG A 25 6.50 -5.39 -4.70
C ARG A 25 5.64 -4.54 -3.77
N PHE A 26 4.83 -3.64 -4.32
CA PHE A 26 3.96 -2.78 -3.53
C PHE A 26 2.90 -3.58 -2.77
N SER A 27 2.31 -4.62 -3.39
CA SER A 27 1.33 -5.49 -2.73
C SER A 27 1.93 -6.19 -1.49
N ALA A 28 3.18 -6.65 -1.58
CA ALA A 28 3.85 -7.28 -0.44
C ALA A 28 4.09 -6.26 0.70
N PHE A 29 4.54 -5.05 0.38
CA PHE A 29 4.70 -3.98 1.36
C PHE A 29 3.36 -3.62 1.99
N ARG A 30 2.31 -3.46 1.17
CA ARG A 30 0.96 -3.18 1.66
C ARG A 30 0.47 -4.25 2.63
N ALA A 31 0.64 -5.53 2.32
CA ALA A 31 0.25 -6.61 3.23
C ALA A 31 0.93 -6.47 4.60
N HIS A 32 2.22 -6.15 4.64
CA HIS A 32 2.93 -5.91 5.89
C HIS A 32 2.39 -4.68 6.64
N MET A 33 2.19 -3.54 5.95
CA MET A 33 1.63 -2.33 6.55
C MET A 33 0.22 -2.59 7.12
N ASP A 34 -0.63 -3.31 6.38
CA ASP A 34 -1.99 -3.67 6.80
C ASP A 34 -1.96 -4.52 8.08
N THR A 35 -1.02 -5.47 8.20
CA THR A 35 -0.81 -6.25 9.43
C THR A 35 -0.45 -5.37 10.62
N VAL A 36 0.55 -4.49 10.48
CA VAL A 36 0.99 -3.60 11.58
C VAL A 36 -0.14 -2.66 12.03
N LEU A 37 -0.91 -2.12 11.06
CA LEU A 37 -2.07 -1.28 11.37
C LEU A 37 -3.19 -2.06 12.08
N ALA A 38 -3.44 -3.30 11.68
CA ALA A 38 -4.42 -4.17 12.33
C ALA A 38 -4.02 -4.50 13.77
N GLU A 39 -2.75 -4.84 13.99
CA GLU A 39 -2.21 -5.09 15.34
C GLU A 39 -2.33 -3.85 16.23
N ARG A 40 -1.96 -2.68 15.70
CA ARG A 40 -2.09 -1.40 16.41
C ARG A 40 -3.53 -1.12 16.82
N ARG A 41 -4.49 -1.39 15.93
CA ARG A 41 -5.93 -1.26 16.23
C ARG A 41 -6.34 -2.22 17.34
N ALA A 42 -5.98 -3.49 17.23
CA ALA A 42 -6.34 -4.51 18.22
C ALA A 42 -5.76 -4.20 19.62
N VAL A 43 -4.51 -3.71 19.70
CA VAL A 43 -3.92 -3.26 20.98
C VAL A 43 -4.67 -2.04 21.52
N GLY A 44 -5.05 -1.10 20.66
CA GLY A 44 -5.85 0.07 21.04
C GLY A 44 -7.22 -0.30 21.60
N GLU A 45 -7.92 -1.24 20.98
CA GLU A 45 -9.21 -1.76 21.45
C GLU A 45 -9.08 -2.46 22.81
N LYS A 46 -8.06 -3.32 22.97
CA LYS A 46 -7.78 -3.98 24.26
C LYS A 46 -7.49 -2.98 25.38
N LEU A 47 -6.73 -1.92 25.07
CA LEU A 47 -6.45 -0.86 26.04
C LEU A 47 -7.71 -0.06 26.37
N ALA A 48 -8.58 0.24 25.40
CA ALA A 48 -9.85 0.90 25.69
C ALA A 48 -10.75 0.03 26.60
N LEU A 49 -10.79 -1.27 26.35
CA LEU A 49 -11.54 -2.24 27.16
C LEU A 49 -11.02 -2.35 28.60
N SER A 50 -9.72 -2.16 28.84
CA SER A 50 -9.18 -2.20 30.21
C SER A 50 -9.68 -1.01 31.05
N TYR A 51 -9.92 0.14 30.44
CA TYR A 51 -10.48 1.33 31.10
C TYR A 51 -12.00 1.29 31.27
N SER A 52 -12.72 0.51 30.47
CA SER A 52 -14.18 0.39 30.55
C SER A 52 -14.67 -0.77 31.42
N ARG A 53 -13.79 -1.37 32.24
CA ARG A 53 -14.19 -2.44 33.17
C ARG A 53 -14.96 -1.87 34.37
N HIS A 54 -15.99 -2.61 34.78
CA HIS A 54 -16.90 -2.26 35.89
C HIS A 54 -16.96 -3.37 36.95
N ASP A 55 -15.83 -4.01 37.21
CA ASP A 55 -15.66 -4.96 38.30
C ASP A 55 -15.61 -4.26 39.67
N ALA A 56 -16.01 -4.99 40.72
CA ALA A 56 -15.90 -4.48 42.10
C ALA A 56 -14.43 -4.15 42.40
N PHE A 57 -14.20 -2.94 42.90
CA PHE A 57 -12.85 -2.44 43.13
C PHE A 57 -12.07 -3.32 44.11
N SER A 58 -10.83 -3.65 43.74
CA SER A 58 -9.83 -4.20 44.65
C SER A 58 -8.45 -3.67 44.28
N VAL A 59 -7.58 -3.52 45.27
CA VAL A 59 -6.19 -3.06 45.05
C VAL A 59 -5.41 -4.05 44.18
N ALA A 60 -5.61 -5.35 44.40
CA ALA A 60 -5.00 -6.40 43.57
C ALA A 60 -5.47 -6.31 42.11
N GLY A 61 -6.78 -6.14 41.88
CA GLY A 61 -7.36 -5.96 40.54
C GLY A 61 -6.83 -4.69 39.86
N ALA A 62 -6.77 -3.56 40.58
CA ALA A 62 -6.25 -2.30 40.07
C ALA A 62 -4.76 -2.41 39.66
N ARG A 63 -3.94 -3.12 40.44
CA ARG A 63 -2.52 -3.36 40.10
C ARG A 63 -2.37 -4.19 38.83
N LEU A 64 -3.15 -5.26 38.69
CA LEU A 64 -3.14 -6.11 37.49
C LEU A 64 -3.60 -5.32 36.25
N ALA A 65 -4.68 -4.55 36.37
CA ALA A 65 -5.18 -3.70 35.28
C ALA A 65 -4.17 -2.62 34.87
N SER A 66 -3.47 -2.01 35.83
CA SER A 66 -2.42 -1.02 35.57
C SER A 66 -1.22 -1.64 34.85
N GLN A 67 -0.78 -2.82 35.28
CA GLN A 67 0.33 -3.54 34.64
C GLN A 67 0.00 -3.90 33.19
N GLU A 68 -1.19 -4.44 32.95
CA GLU A 68 -1.64 -4.80 31.60
C GLU A 68 -1.81 -3.56 30.71
N SER A 69 -2.37 -2.48 31.24
CA SER A 69 -2.52 -1.21 30.50
C SER A 69 -1.16 -0.61 30.13
N GLY A 70 -0.17 -0.67 31.04
CA GLY A 70 1.20 -0.23 30.76
C GLY A 70 1.86 -1.05 29.65
N ARG A 71 1.69 -2.39 29.69
CA ARG A 71 2.19 -3.29 28.65
C ARG A 71 1.57 -2.99 27.28
N LEU A 72 0.24 -2.81 27.23
CA LEU A 72 -0.48 -2.46 26.00
C LEU A 72 -0.10 -1.08 25.46
N ALA A 73 0.08 -0.09 26.34
CA ALA A 73 0.54 1.24 25.96
C ALA A 73 1.96 1.19 25.35
N GLY A 74 2.88 0.46 25.97
CA GLY A 74 4.22 0.24 25.42
C GLY A 74 4.21 -0.43 24.04
N ALA A 75 3.42 -1.50 23.88
CA ALA A 75 3.24 -2.16 22.59
C ALA A 75 2.68 -1.22 21.52
N ARG A 76 1.71 -0.37 21.89
CA ARG A 76 1.14 0.63 20.98
C ARG A 76 2.16 1.67 20.53
N LEU A 77 3.00 2.18 21.43
CA LEU A 77 4.08 3.12 21.11
C LEU A 77 5.11 2.51 20.15
N HIS A 78 5.46 1.23 20.36
CA HIS A 78 6.34 0.51 19.45
C HIS A 78 5.74 0.41 18.03
N LEU A 79 4.47 0.02 17.93
CA LEU A 79 3.76 -0.06 16.65
C LEU A 79 3.61 1.32 15.98
N ASP A 80 3.36 2.37 16.75
CA ASP A 80 3.34 3.75 16.26
C ASP A 80 4.70 4.16 15.63
N ALA A 81 5.80 3.86 16.32
CA ALA A 81 7.14 4.11 15.80
C ALA A 81 7.45 3.27 14.55
N GLU A 82 7.01 2.02 14.51
CA GLU A 82 7.16 1.16 13.34
C GLU A 82 6.39 1.69 12.13
N ILE A 83 5.13 2.11 12.30
CA ILE A 83 4.34 2.74 11.24
C ILE A 83 5.05 3.99 10.74
N ALA A 84 5.48 4.89 11.63
CA ALA A 84 6.19 6.10 11.24
C ALA A 84 7.47 5.81 10.44
N ARG A 85 8.19 4.73 10.78
CA ARG A 85 9.37 4.27 10.05
C ARG A 85 9.02 3.69 8.67
N LEU A 86 7.91 2.96 8.56
CA LEU A 86 7.50 2.30 7.31
C LEU A 86 6.82 3.26 6.31
N THR A 87 6.12 4.30 6.79
CA THR A 87 5.31 5.21 5.95
C THR A 87 6.08 5.81 4.77
N PRO A 88 7.30 6.37 4.92
CA PRO A 88 8.02 6.96 3.78
C PRO A 88 8.31 5.93 2.68
N GLY A 89 8.72 4.73 3.07
CA GLY A 89 8.98 3.63 2.14
C GLY A 89 7.71 3.14 1.44
N PHE A 90 6.61 3.04 2.19
CA PHE A 90 5.30 2.68 1.65
C PHE A 90 4.83 3.69 0.59
N ASP A 91 4.93 4.98 0.88
CA ASP A 91 4.53 6.04 -0.05
C ASP A 91 5.42 6.08 -1.29
N ALA A 92 6.72 5.86 -1.13
CA ALA A 92 7.65 5.77 -2.26
C ALA A 92 7.30 4.58 -3.17
N ALA A 93 7.04 3.39 -2.59
CA ALA A 93 6.65 2.20 -3.32
C ALA A 93 5.30 2.39 -4.03
N ARG A 94 4.31 2.98 -3.33
CA ARG A 94 2.99 3.32 -3.90
C ARG A 94 3.13 4.25 -5.12
N LYS A 95 3.89 5.34 -4.97
CA LYS A 95 4.13 6.30 -6.06
C LYS A 95 4.83 5.64 -7.25
N LYS A 96 5.80 4.76 -6.99
CA LYS A 96 6.52 4.04 -8.05
C LYS A 96 5.61 3.09 -8.83
N ALA A 97 4.84 2.27 -8.12
CA ALA A 97 3.87 1.36 -8.73
C ALA A 97 2.82 2.12 -9.56
N ALA A 98 2.28 3.22 -9.01
CA ALA A 98 1.32 4.07 -9.72
C ALA A 98 1.90 4.68 -11.01
N ARG A 99 3.17 5.10 -11.00
CA ARG A 99 3.84 5.62 -12.20
C ARG A 99 4.00 4.57 -13.28
N GLU A 100 4.49 3.37 -12.95
CA GLU A 100 4.68 2.31 -13.95
C GLU A 100 3.34 1.82 -14.51
N PHE A 101 2.32 1.71 -13.67
CA PHE A 101 0.95 1.44 -14.12
C PHE A 101 0.46 2.53 -15.09
N GLY A 102 0.63 3.81 -14.74
CA GLY A 102 0.26 4.92 -15.62
C GLY A 102 1.01 4.90 -16.97
N ARG A 103 2.29 4.50 -16.99
CA ARG A 103 3.06 4.34 -18.24
C ARG A 103 2.44 3.29 -19.15
N VAL A 104 1.96 2.18 -18.59
CA VAL A 104 1.27 1.13 -19.36
C VAL A 104 0.01 1.68 -20.01
N GLU A 105 -0.81 2.40 -19.25
CA GLU A 105 -2.07 2.96 -19.75
C GLU A 105 -1.83 3.98 -20.88
N VAL A 106 -0.85 4.87 -20.72
CA VAL A 106 -0.46 5.82 -21.78
C VAL A 106 -0.02 5.08 -23.05
N LEU A 107 0.81 4.05 -22.95
CA LEU A 107 1.27 3.29 -24.13
C LEU A 107 0.12 2.54 -24.82
N LYS A 108 -0.85 2.02 -24.07
CA LYS A 108 -2.07 1.42 -24.64
C LYS A 108 -2.90 2.47 -25.39
N THR A 109 -3.10 3.64 -24.80
CA THR A 109 -3.83 4.74 -25.45
C THR A 109 -3.14 5.18 -26.74
N LEU A 110 -1.82 5.40 -26.70
CA LEU A 110 -1.04 5.78 -27.88
C LEU A 110 -1.10 4.73 -29.00
N ALA A 111 -1.02 3.44 -28.65
CA ALA A 111 -1.14 2.35 -29.62
C ALA A 111 -2.53 2.32 -30.28
N THR A 112 -3.60 2.57 -29.52
CA THR A 112 -4.96 2.70 -30.06
C THR A 112 -5.10 3.89 -31.00
N LEU A 113 -4.56 5.05 -30.62
CA LEU A 113 -4.61 6.28 -31.42
C LEU A 113 -3.82 6.14 -32.74
N ASP A 114 -2.64 5.51 -32.73
CA ASP A 114 -1.86 5.21 -33.93
C ASP A 114 -2.64 4.27 -34.87
N ARG A 115 -3.29 3.24 -34.33
CA ARG A 115 -4.13 2.33 -35.13
C ARG A 115 -5.30 3.04 -35.81
N ILE A 116 -5.98 3.93 -35.09
CA ILE A 116 -7.10 4.72 -35.63
C ILE A 116 -6.60 5.65 -36.74
N SER A 117 -5.49 6.36 -36.50
CA SER A 117 -4.92 7.30 -37.46
C SER A 117 -4.53 6.61 -38.78
N ARG A 118 -3.95 5.40 -38.71
CA ARG A 118 -3.58 4.64 -39.91
C ARG A 118 -4.77 4.12 -40.71
N ARG A 119 -5.88 3.77 -40.04
CA ARG A 119 -7.13 3.38 -40.71
C ARG A 119 -7.70 4.55 -41.50
N ASN A 120 -7.78 5.73 -40.88
CA ASN A 120 -8.34 6.93 -41.52
C ASN A 120 -7.52 7.43 -42.72
N THR A 121 -6.20 7.19 -42.74
CA THR A 121 -5.35 7.50 -43.91
C THR A 121 -5.39 6.45 -45.03
N HIS A 122 -6.05 5.30 -44.82
CA HIS A 122 -6.21 4.27 -45.85
C HIS A 122 -7.59 4.29 -46.51
N ASP A 123 -8.57 4.91 -45.85
CA ASP A 123 -9.94 5.11 -46.34
C ASP A 123 -10.13 6.48 -47.04
N ALA A 124 -9.08 7.29 -47.18
CA ALA A 124 -9.05 8.60 -47.85
C ALA A 124 -8.05 8.59 -49.02
#